data_AF-A0A0P7B6A6-F1
#
_entry.id   AF-A0A0P7B6A6-F1
#
_cell.length_a   1.000
_cell.length_b   1.000
_cell.length_c   1.000
_cell.angle_alpha   90.00
_cell.angle_beta   90.00
_cell.angle_gamma   90.00
#
_symmetry.space_group_name_H-M   'P 1'
#
loop_
_entity.id
_entity.type
_entity.pdbx_description
1 polymer ?
#
loop_
_entity_poly.entity_id
_entity_poly.type
_entity_poly.pdbx_seq_one_letter_code
_entity_poly.pdbx_strand_id
1 'polypeptide(L)'
;MPLVIAPDVNEDYDYNLDYNLELAKRAKAAGLSVYLTLHFSDTWADPANQKIPKGWPTDIENLAWKLYNYTVAVSNSFQAAGVQPAIISIGNEIPSGLLFPVGSTKSYSNIARLLNSAAWGIKDSKLSPKPKIMIHLDRGWDWNVQEYFYTSVLAQGYITTSDFDMMGVSYYPFYGSGATISALTSTLGKMASKWGKQIVVAETNWPTSCPSPAYAFPSDLKDVPFTAAGQTEFLKRVAKAVADVKNGVGLYYWEPAWMNNQALGSSCDSNTLFTWPGKASSSLAVFKSI
;
A
#
# COMPACT_ATOMS: atom_id res chain seq x y z
N MET A 1 9.01 -4.31 -3.27
CA MET A 1 7.72 -4.65 -2.66
C MET A 1 7.60 -3.89 -1.34
N PRO A 2 6.42 -3.42 -0.94
CA PRO A 2 6.21 -2.84 0.39
C PRO A 2 6.55 -3.86 1.49
N LEU A 3 7.17 -3.39 2.58
CA LEU A 3 7.42 -4.19 3.77
C LEU A 3 6.24 -4.01 4.73
N VAL A 4 5.47 -5.06 4.95
CA VAL A 4 4.31 -5.02 5.85
C VAL A 4 4.76 -5.15 7.29
N ILE A 5 4.30 -4.26 8.17
CA ILE A 5 4.47 -4.39 9.62
C ILE A 5 3.13 -4.59 10.32
N ALA A 6 3.04 -5.68 11.08
CA ALA A 6 1.98 -5.96 12.06
C ALA A 6 2.49 -5.70 13.49
N PRO A 7 1.74 -4.99 14.36
CA PRO A 7 2.08 -4.83 15.77
C PRO A 7 2.10 -6.19 16.51
N ASP A 8 2.94 -6.29 17.54
CA ASP A 8 3.26 -7.51 18.29
C ASP A 8 2.08 -8.42 18.68
N VAL A 9 2.12 -9.66 18.19
CA VAL A 9 1.71 -10.83 18.96
C VAL A 9 2.57 -12.06 18.59
N ASN A 10 3.50 -12.36 19.49
CA ASN A 10 4.38 -13.54 19.60
C ASN A 10 5.67 -13.53 18.76
N GLU A 11 6.75 -13.99 19.39
CA GLU A 11 8.13 -14.14 18.87
C GLU A 11 8.23 -15.01 17.60
N ASP A 12 7.13 -15.66 17.20
CA ASP A 12 7.03 -16.59 16.07
C ASP A 12 6.27 -16.04 14.84
N TYR A 13 5.88 -14.75 14.81
CA TYR A 13 5.05 -14.21 13.72
C TYR A 13 5.84 -13.55 12.58
N ASP A 14 5.52 -13.99 11.35
CA ASP A 14 5.92 -13.32 10.11
C ASP A 14 5.44 -11.85 10.10
N TYR A 15 6.29 -10.93 9.62
CA TYR A 15 6.00 -9.50 9.41
C TYR A 15 5.92 -8.58 10.65
N ASN A 16 6.44 -8.99 11.81
CA ASN A 16 6.61 -8.08 12.96
C ASN A 16 7.77 -7.06 12.74
N LEU A 17 8.08 -6.23 13.75
CA LEU A 17 9.15 -5.23 13.65
C LEU A 17 10.53 -5.86 13.40
N ASP A 18 10.91 -6.88 14.16
CA ASP A 18 12.24 -7.50 14.06
C ASP A 18 12.45 -8.18 12.71
N TYR A 19 11.44 -8.93 12.24
CA TYR A 19 11.40 -9.50 10.89
C TYR A 19 11.67 -8.43 9.82
N ASN A 20 10.97 -7.30 9.92
CA ASN A 20 11.09 -6.22 8.96
C ASN A 20 12.42 -5.48 9.06
N LEU A 21 13.01 -5.34 10.25
CA LEU A 21 14.36 -4.76 10.39
C LEU A 21 15.41 -5.64 9.71
N GLU A 22 15.32 -6.96 9.84
CA GLU A 22 16.22 -7.89 9.16
C GLU A 22 16.07 -7.81 7.64
N LEU A 23 14.83 -7.85 7.14
CA LEU A 23 14.55 -7.73 5.71
C LEU A 23 15.00 -6.37 5.15
N ALA A 24 14.75 -5.29 5.87
CA ALA A 24 15.13 -3.94 5.48
C ALA A 24 16.66 -3.75 5.44
N LYS A 25 17.41 -4.35 6.36
CA LYS A 25 18.89 -4.38 6.32
C LYS A 25 19.39 -5.10 5.07
N ARG A 26 18.78 -6.24 4.70
CA ARG A 26 19.11 -6.98 3.47
C ARG A 26 18.78 -6.16 2.21
N ALA A 27 17.63 -5.50 2.18
CA ALA A 27 17.25 -4.61 1.08
C ALA A 27 18.25 -3.45 0.91
N LYS A 28 18.61 -2.79 2.01
CA LYS A 28 19.63 -1.73 2.02
C LYS A 28 20.99 -2.24 1.53
N ALA A 29 21.44 -3.41 1.99
CA ALA A 29 22.70 -4.02 1.55
C ALA A 29 22.72 -4.33 0.04
N ALA A 30 21.55 -4.59 -0.55
CA ALA A 30 21.37 -4.76 -1.99
C ALA A 30 21.20 -3.43 -2.76
N GLY A 31 21.29 -2.28 -2.09
CA GLY A 31 21.13 -0.96 -2.69
C GLY A 31 19.69 -0.55 -2.98
N LEU A 32 18.70 -1.24 -2.39
CA LEU A 32 17.28 -0.92 -2.55
C LEU A 32 16.81 0.08 -1.48
N SER A 33 15.93 1.00 -1.88
CA SER A 33 15.16 1.79 -0.93
C SER A 33 14.07 0.94 -0.26
N VAL A 34 13.65 1.35 0.93
CA VAL A 34 12.59 0.67 1.70
C VAL A 34 11.32 1.50 1.68
N TYR A 35 10.20 0.87 1.30
CA TYR A 35 8.85 1.36 1.55
C TYR A 35 8.24 0.49 2.65
N LEU A 36 7.95 1.08 3.80
CA LEU A 36 7.30 0.42 4.94
C LEU A 36 5.80 0.69 4.95
N THR A 37 4.99 -0.34 5.09
CA THR A 37 3.53 -0.27 5.17
C THR A 37 3.09 -0.70 6.57
N LEU A 38 2.55 0.24 7.34
CA LEU A 38 2.07 -0.02 8.69
C LEU A 38 0.60 -0.45 8.62
N HIS A 39 0.31 -1.73 8.88
CA HIS A 39 -1.08 -2.23 8.87
C HIS A 39 -1.90 -1.71 10.05
N PHE A 40 -1.24 -1.38 11.17
CA PHE A 40 -1.89 -1.06 12.43
C PHE A 40 -2.92 -2.12 12.86
N SER A 41 -2.60 -3.40 12.60
CA SER A 41 -3.39 -4.58 12.93
C SER A 41 -2.43 -5.75 13.11
N ASP A 42 -2.73 -6.68 14.03
CA ASP A 42 -1.94 -7.89 14.29
C ASP A 42 -1.97 -8.89 13.12
N THR A 43 -2.73 -8.60 12.08
CA THR A 43 -2.93 -9.43 10.89
C THR A 43 -3.16 -8.53 9.67
N TRP A 44 -3.45 -9.13 8.52
CA TRP A 44 -3.82 -8.42 7.29
C TRP A 44 -4.86 -7.32 7.56
N ALA A 45 -4.55 -6.12 7.09
CA ALA A 45 -5.43 -4.97 7.12
C ALA A 45 -5.83 -4.63 5.68
N ASP A 46 -7.13 -4.57 5.42
CA ASP A 46 -7.74 -4.36 4.11
C ASP A 46 -9.07 -3.58 4.28
N PRO A 47 -9.81 -3.23 3.22
CA PRO A 47 -11.06 -2.46 3.35
C PRO A 47 -12.15 -3.09 4.23
N ALA A 48 -12.13 -4.41 4.44
CA ALA A 48 -13.08 -5.14 5.27
C ALA A 48 -12.52 -5.45 6.67
N ASN A 49 -11.20 -5.55 6.82
CA ASN A 49 -10.52 -5.94 8.04
C ASN A 49 -9.55 -4.86 8.52
N GLN A 50 -9.84 -4.19 9.63
CA GLN A 50 -8.98 -3.15 10.21
C GLN A 50 -8.90 -3.29 11.73
N LYS A 51 -8.78 -4.53 12.21
CA LYS A 51 -8.95 -4.85 13.64
C LYS A 51 -7.90 -4.11 14.50
N ILE A 52 -8.34 -3.45 15.57
CA ILE A 52 -7.43 -2.89 16.58
C ILE A 52 -6.50 -4.00 17.11
N PRO A 53 -5.17 -3.76 17.16
CA PRO A 53 -4.22 -4.68 17.77
C PRO A 53 -4.60 -5.08 19.18
N LYS A 54 -4.34 -6.33 19.55
CA LYS A 54 -4.68 -6.86 20.86
C LYS A 54 -4.04 -6.00 21.97
N GLY A 55 -4.86 -5.58 22.93
CA GLY A 55 -4.41 -4.79 24.09
C GLY A 55 -4.25 -3.29 23.82
N TRP A 56 -4.50 -2.81 22.60
CA TRP A 56 -4.63 -1.37 22.36
C TRP A 56 -5.96 -0.85 22.93
N PRO A 57 -6.00 0.41 23.39
CA PRO A 57 -7.21 1.01 23.95
C PRO A 57 -8.28 1.20 22.87
N THR A 58 -9.54 1.29 23.29
CA THR A 58 -10.70 1.42 22.38
C THR A 58 -11.42 2.77 22.52
N ASP A 59 -10.89 3.70 23.31
CA ASP A 59 -11.31 5.10 23.30
C ASP A 59 -10.39 5.91 22.37
N ILE A 60 -10.94 6.95 21.75
CA ILE A 60 -10.24 7.70 20.70
C ILE A 60 -8.97 8.42 21.21
N GLU A 61 -8.99 8.96 22.43
CA GLU A 61 -7.85 9.71 22.98
C GLU A 61 -6.64 8.80 23.21
N ASN A 62 -6.85 7.72 23.96
CA ASN A 62 -5.77 6.78 24.26
C ASN A 62 -5.35 5.99 23.01
N LEU A 63 -6.27 5.71 22.08
CA LEU A 63 -5.93 5.03 20.83
C LEU A 63 -5.08 5.89 19.91
N ALA A 64 -5.42 7.17 19.77
CA ALA A 64 -4.59 8.15 19.05
C ALA A 64 -3.19 8.23 19.67
N TRP A 65 -3.09 8.32 20.99
CA TRP A 65 -1.79 8.35 21.68
C TRP A 65 -1.01 7.04 21.54
N LYS A 66 -1.68 5.89 21.61
CA LYS A 66 -1.06 4.57 21.40
C LYS A 66 -0.50 4.45 19.98
N LEU A 67 -1.26 4.89 18.98
CA LEU A 67 -0.87 4.90 17.57
C LEU A 67 0.34 5.82 17.32
N TYR A 68 0.34 7.02 17.90
CA TYR A 68 1.48 7.93 17.87
C TYR A 68 2.74 7.24 18.42
N ASN A 69 2.66 6.73 19.66
CA ASN A 69 3.80 6.09 20.33
C ASN A 69 4.33 4.88 19.58
N TYR A 70 3.43 4.04 19.05
CA TYR A 70 3.80 2.91 18.21
C TYR A 70 4.57 3.37 16.98
N THR A 71 4.07 4.39 16.28
CA THR A 71 4.69 4.90 15.05
C THR A 71 6.06 5.55 15.33
N VAL A 72 6.21 6.26 16.45
CA VAL A 72 7.51 6.77 16.93
C VAL A 72 8.48 5.62 17.20
N ALA A 73 8.04 4.58 17.92
CA ALA A 73 8.87 3.45 18.31
C ALA A 73 9.38 2.67 17.09
N VAL A 74 8.49 2.35 16.14
CA VAL A 74 8.87 1.69 14.88
C VAL A 74 9.87 2.56 14.11
N SER A 75 9.55 3.84 13.90
CA SER A 75 10.41 4.78 13.18
C SER A 75 11.81 4.90 13.80
N ASN A 76 11.88 5.00 15.14
CA ASN A 76 13.14 5.08 15.87
C ASN A 76 13.95 3.78 15.81
N SER A 77 13.28 2.63 15.76
CA SER A 77 13.93 1.32 15.63
C SER A 77 14.61 1.18 14.26
N PHE A 78 13.94 1.64 13.19
CA PHE A 78 14.54 1.73 11.85
C PHE A 78 15.75 2.66 11.82
N GLN A 79 15.65 3.86 12.43
CA GLN A 79 16.79 4.78 12.56
C GLN A 79 17.97 4.12 13.28
N ALA A 80 17.72 3.46 14.42
CA ALA A 80 18.75 2.80 15.22
C ALA A 80 19.40 1.62 14.49
N ALA A 81 18.63 0.89 13.68
CA ALA A 81 19.12 -0.15 12.79
C ALA A 81 19.90 0.38 11.57
N GLY A 82 20.00 1.71 11.43
CA GLY A 82 20.68 2.36 10.33
C GLY A 82 19.94 2.22 9.00
N VAL A 83 18.63 1.98 8.99
CA VAL A 83 17.83 1.92 7.77
C VAL A 83 16.81 3.04 7.78
N GLN A 84 16.85 3.91 6.78
CA GLN A 84 15.90 5.00 6.61
C GLN A 84 14.91 4.63 5.51
N PRO A 85 13.65 4.30 5.83
CA PRO A 85 12.63 4.11 4.81
C PRO A 85 12.52 5.37 3.95
N ALA A 86 12.35 5.18 2.64
CA ALA A 86 12.04 6.28 1.72
C ALA A 86 10.56 6.69 1.83
N ILE A 87 9.70 5.73 2.16
CA ILE A 87 8.24 5.89 2.25
C ILE A 87 7.76 5.12 3.49
N ILE A 88 6.81 5.70 4.22
CA ILE A 88 5.99 4.99 5.22
C ILE A 88 4.52 5.25 4.92
N SER A 89 3.70 4.21 4.74
CA SER A 89 2.25 4.35 4.72
C SER A 89 1.67 4.24 6.13
N ILE A 90 0.78 5.18 6.47
CA ILE A 90 0.07 5.23 7.75
C ILE A 90 -1.28 4.50 7.63
N GLY A 91 -1.19 3.19 7.48
CA GLY A 91 -2.32 2.31 7.17
C GLY A 91 -2.09 1.56 5.85
N ASN A 92 -2.84 0.46 5.67
CA ASN A 92 -2.95 -0.28 4.43
C ASN A 92 -4.41 -0.30 3.99
N GLU A 93 -4.67 0.11 2.74
CA GLU A 93 -6.00 0.13 2.13
C GLU A 93 -7.12 0.55 3.10
N ILE A 94 -7.16 1.85 3.44
CA ILE A 94 -8.05 2.38 4.49
C ILE A 94 -9.31 3.14 3.98
N PRO A 95 -9.95 2.80 2.84
CA PRO A 95 -11.13 3.55 2.36
C PRO A 95 -12.31 3.46 3.34
N SER A 96 -12.34 2.39 4.15
CA SER A 96 -13.34 2.12 5.19
C SER A 96 -12.87 2.61 6.57
N GLY A 97 -11.74 3.31 6.63
CA GLY A 97 -11.06 3.71 7.87
C GLY A 97 -9.99 2.70 8.32
N LEU A 98 -9.60 2.80 9.59
CA LEU A 98 -8.57 1.97 10.23
C LEU A 98 -8.92 1.75 11.71
N LEU A 99 -8.33 0.74 12.36
CA LEU A 99 -8.49 0.53 13.81
C LEU A 99 -9.98 0.46 14.25
N PHE A 100 -10.70 -0.50 13.69
CA PHE A 100 -12.12 -0.73 13.95
C PHE A 100 -12.39 -1.21 15.38
N PRO A 101 -13.53 -0.77 15.98
CA PRO A 101 -14.58 0.06 15.37
C PRO A 101 -14.30 1.58 15.44
N VAL A 102 -13.29 2.00 16.20
CA VAL A 102 -13.07 3.41 16.58
C VAL A 102 -12.81 4.30 15.38
N GLY A 103 -11.92 3.88 14.47
CA GLY A 103 -11.62 4.61 13.25
C GLY A 103 -12.38 4.08 12.03
N SER A 104 -13.61 3.60 12.18
CA SER A 104 -14.47 3.27 11.03
C SER A 104 -15.07 4.52 10.38
N THR A 105 -15.59 4.40 9.14
CA THR A 105 -16.30 5.49 8.42
C THR A 105 -17.56 6.01 9.11
N LYS A 106 -17.97 5.42 10.24
CA LYS A 106 -18.97 6.03 11.15
C LYS A 106 -18.46 7.33 11.79
N SER A 107 -17.14 7.55 11.83
CA SER A 107 -16.52 8.79 12.32
C SER A 107 -15.26 9.13 11.52
N TYR A 108 -15.42 9.95 10.49
CA TYR A 108 -14.27 10.53 9.77
C TYR A 108 -13.40 11.41 10.68
N SER A 109 -13.99 12.04 11.70
CA SER A 109 -13.26 12.76 12.75
C SER A 109 -12.24 11.85 13.44
N ASN A 110 -12.64 10.63 13.84
CA ASN A 110 -11.72 9.67 14.45
C ASN A 110 -10.63 9.22 13.46
N ILE A 111 -10.99 8.94 12.20
CA ILE A 111 -10.01 8.60 11.16
C ILE A 111 -8.95 9.71 11.03
N ALA A 112 -9.39 10.97 10.90
CA ALA A 112 -8.49 12.11 10.75
C ALA A 112 -7.55 12.29 11.96
N ARG A 113 -8.06 12.07 13.18
CA ARG A 113 -7.26 12.11 14.43
C ARG A 113 -6.20 11.02 14.49
N LEU A 114 -6.57 9.79 14.10
CA LEU A 114 -5.65 8.65 14.07
C LEU A 114 -4.55 8.86 13.02
N LEU A 115 -4.91 9.30 11.80
CA LEU A 115 -3.94 9.59 10.75
C LEU A 115 -3.01 10.74 11.13
N ASN A 116 -3.52 11.81 11.75
CA ASN A 116 -2.69 12.89 12.28
C ASN A 116 -1.68 12.35 13.31
N SER A 117 -2.14 11.52 14.25
CA SER A 117 -1.28 10.92 15.28
C SER A 117 -0.18 10.03 14.67
N ALA A 118 -0.50 9.20 13.69
CA ALA A 118 0.49 8.39 12.99
C ALA A 118 1.49 9.25 12.20
N ALA A 119 1.02 10.25 11.46
CA ALA A 119 1.87 11.16 10.69
C ALA A 119 2.86 11.92 11.61
N TRP A 120 2.38 12.46 12.72
CA TRP A 120 3.22 13.16 13.70
C TRP A 120 4.19 12.22 14.42
N GLY A 121 3.80 10.96 14.65
CA GLY A 121 4.75 9.96 15.17
C GLY A 121 5.95 9.74 14.24
N ILE A 122 5.75 9.80 12.91
CA ILE A 122 6.85 9.79 11.94
C ILE A 122 7.65 11.11 12.00
N LYS A 123 6.96 12.26 12.00
CA LYS A 123 7.60 13.59 11.99
C LYS A 123 8.46 13.82 13.24
N ASP A 124 8.03 13.37 14.41
CA ASP A 124 8.74 13.55 15.68
C ASP A 124 9.81 12.47 15.96
N SER A 125 9.86 11.41 15.15
CA SER A 125 10.88 10.36 15.29
C SER A 125 12.32 10.86 15.08
N LYS A 126 13.29 9.96 15.23
CA LYS A 126 14.71 10.21 14.95
C LYS A 126 15.12 9.93 13.50
N LEU A 127 14.20 9.47 12.65
CA LEU A 127 14.51 9.19 11.23
C LEU A 127 15.11 10.42 10.54
N SER A 128 16.29 10.23 9.95
CA SER A 128 16.99 11.25 9.18
C SER A 128 17.70 10.64 7.95
N PRO A 129 17.28 10.98 6.71
CA PRO A 129 16.19 11.91 6.38
C PRO A 129 14.81 11.36 6.80
N LYS A 130 13.82 12.25 6.88
CA LYS A 130 12.43 11.85 7.09
C LYS A 130 11.89 11.12 5.86
N PRO A 131 11.13 10.02 6.04
CA PRO A 131 10.45 9.36 4.94
C PRO A 131 9.31 10.24 4.41
N LYS A 132 8.87 9.96 3.20
CA LYS A 132 7.58 10.47 2.72
C LYS A 132 6.44 9.72 3.40
N ILE A 133 5.46 10.46 3.91
CA ILE A 133 4.28 9.90 4.56
C ILE A 133 3.21 9.67 3.50
N MET A 134 2.67 8.45 3.44
CA MET A 134 1.68 8.05 2.45
C MET A 134 0.35 7.66 3.10
N ILE A 135 -0.75 8.11 2.51
CA ILE A 135 -2.07 7.52 2.74
C ILE A 135 -2.36 6.59 1.57
N HIS A 136 -2.75 5.35 1.87
CA HIS A 136 -2.95 4.29 0.89
C HIS A 136 -4.40 3.79 0.90
N LEU A 137 -5.06 3.85 -0.25
CA LEU A 137 -6.43 3.38 -0.47
C LEU A 137 -6.46 2.26 -1.51
N ASP A 138 -7.50 1.43 -1.46
CA ASP A 138 -7.77 0.44 -2.52
C ASP A 138 -8.39 1.12 -3.76
N ARG A 139 -8.76 0.31 -4.77
CA ARG A 139 -9.56 0.73 -5.95
C ARG A 139 -9.11 2.06 -6.56
N GLY A 140 -7.82 2.17 -6.89
CA GLY A 140 -7.21 3.37 -7.48
C GLY A 140 -7.79 3.82 -8.82
N TRP A 141 -8.64 3.01 -9.44
CA TRP A 141 -9.39 3.33 -10.65
C TRP A 141 -10.72 4.05 -10.35
N ASP A 142 -11.25 3.96 -9.13
CA ASP A 142 -12.54 4.54 -8.73
C ASP A 142 -12.37 5.92 -8.10
N TRP A 143 -12.53 6.96 -8.92
CA TRP A 143 -12.44 8.36 -8.48
C TRP A 143 -13.36 8.69 -7.31
N ASN A 144 -14.57 8.13 -7.27
CA ASN A 144 -15.55 8.49 -6.25
C ASN A 144 -15.10 8.01 -4.86
N VAL A 145 -14.50 6.82 -4.79
CA VAL A 145 -13.91 6.30 -3.56
C VAL A 145 -12.76 7.20 -3.09
N GLN A 146 -11.84 7.54 -4.00
CA GLN A 146 -10.69 8.40 -3.66
C GLN A 146 -11.15 9.78 -3.18
N GLU A 147 -12.01 10.44 -3.96
CA GLU A 147 -12.53 11.77 -3.65
C GLU A 147 -13.28 11.82 -2.33
N TYR A 148 -14.17 10.86 -2.11
CA TYR A 148 -15.00 10.83 -0.92
C TYR A 148 -14.16 10.69 0.34
N PHE A 149 -13.20 9.74 0.37
CA PHE A 149 -12.34 9.54 1.53
C PHE A 149 -11.52 10.79 1.87
N TYR A 150 -10.72 11.29 0.92
CA TYR A 150 -9.83 12.42 1.20
C TYR A 150 -10.61 13.69 1.54
N THR A 151 -11.72 13.96 0.85
CA THR A 151 -12.56 15.14 1.16
C THR A 151 -13.16 15.01 2.56
N SER A 152 -13.65 13.83 2.94
CA SER A 152 -14.30 13.62 4.24
C SER A 152 -13.30 13.67 5.41
N VAL A 153 -12.11 13.11 5.24
CA VAL A 153 -11.02 13.14 6.25
C VAL A 153 -10.46 14.55 6.41
N LEU A 154 -10.13 15.23 5.31
CA LEU A 154 -9.51 16.57 5.37
C LEU A 154 -10.49 17.63 5.88
N ALA A 155 -11.79 17.48 5.62
CA ALA A 155 -12.82 18.38 6.15
C ALA A 155 -12.90 18.39 7.68
N GLN A 156 -12.36 17.39 8.37
CA GLN A 156 -12.38 17.33 9.84
C GLN A 156 -11.36 18.27 10.49
N GLY A 157 -10.34 18.73 9.74
CA GLY A 157 -9.35 19.69 10.23
C GLY A 157 -8.25 19.13 11.14
N TYR A 158 -8.29 17.85 11.54
CA TYR A 158 -7.23 17.23 12.34
C TYR A 158 -5.98 16.89 11.54
N ILE A 159 -6.16 16.37 10.33
CA ILE A 159 -5.06 16.13 9.38
C ILE A 159 -5.25 17.04 8.18
N THR A 160 -4.17 17.65 7.73
CA THR A 160 -4.14 18.58 6.61
C THR A 160 -3.29 18.02 5.48
N THR A 161 -3.32 18.67 4.32
CA THR A 161 -2.46 18.25 3.22
C THR A 161 -0.97 18.39 3.55
N SER A 162 -0.51 19.24 4.48
CA SER A 162 0.92 19.29 4.83
C SER A 162 1.39 18.13 5.71
N ASP A 163 0.47 17.31 6.24
CA ASP A 163 0.82 16.21 7.12
C ASP A 163 1.30 14.96 6.37
N PHE A 164 0.97 14.83 5.07
CA PHE A 164 1.39 13.71 4.22
C PHE A 164 1.87 14.17 2.83
N ASP A 165 2.68 13.34 2.20
CA ASP A 165 3.43 13.67 0.98
C ASP A 165 2.91 12.92 -0.25
N MET A 166 2.39 11.70 -0.03
CA MET A 166 2.02 10.78 -1.09
C MET A 166 0.60 10.24 -0.93
N MET A 167 -0.06 9.99 -2.06
CA MET A 167 -1.28 9.20 -2.15
C MET A 167 -0.96 7.91 -2.89
N GLY A 168 -1.10 6.78 -2.20
CA GLY A 168 -0.94 5.45 -2.77
C GLY A 168 -2.28 4.85 -3.11
N VAL A 169 -2.32 4.09 -4.21
CA VAL A 169 -3.50 3.31 -4.58
C VAL A 169 -3.15 1.87 -4.92
N SER A 170 -4.04 0.94 -4.59
CA SER A 170 -4.01 -0.41 -5.15
C SER A 170 -4.75 -0.46 -6.48
N TYR A 171 -4.22 -1.23 -7.43
CA TYR A 171 -4.80 -1.41 -8.75
C TYR A 171 -4.68 -2.87 -9.20
N TYR A 172 -5.79 -3.59 -9.16
CA TYR A 172 -5.87 -5.00 -9.56
C TYR A 172 -6.92 -5.19 -10.67
N PRO A 173 -6.60 -5.93 -11.75
CA PRO A 173 -7.50 -6.10 -12.89
C PRO A 173 -8.54 -7.21 -12.71
N PHE A 174 -8.53 -7.93 -11.58
CA PHE A 174 -9.31 -9.16 -11.37
C PHE A 174 -10.32 -9.10 -10.22
N TYR A 175 -10.59 -7.92 -9.66
CA TYR A 175 -11.65 -7.69 -8.65
C TYR A 175 -12.85 -6.90 -9.19
N GLY A 176 -12.86 -6.57 -10.49
CA GLY A 176 -13.97 -5.89 -11.14
C GLY A 176 -13.59 -5.31 -12.49
N SER A 177 -14.52 -5.34 -13.44
CA SER A 177 -14.30 -4.87 -14.81
C SER A 177 -14.17 -3.34 -14.93
N GLY A 178 -14.52 -2.59 -13.87
CA GLY A 178 -14.34 -1.14 -13.80
C GLY A 178 -12.88 -0.69 -13.75
N ALA A 179 -11.95 -1.59 -13.42
CA ALA A 179 -10.52 -1.31 -13.26
C ALA A 179 -9.76 -1.11 -14.58
N THR A 180 -10.30 -0.31 -15.50
CA THR A 180 -9.63 0.02 -16.77
C THR A 180 -8.39 0.88 -16.55
N ILE A 181 -7.38 0.77 -17.43
CA ILE A 181 -6.19 1.65 -17.41
C ILE A 181 -6.61 3.10 -17.63
N SER A 182 -7.62 3.34 -18.46
CA SER A 182 -8.21 4.67 -18.65
C SER A 182 -8.79 5.24 -17.35
N ALA A 183 -9.57 4.44 -16.60
CA ALA A 183 -10.13 4.86 -15.32
C ALA A 183 -9.04 5.12 -14.27
N LEU A 184 -8.01 4.26 -14.20
CA LEU A 184 -6.83 4.50 -13.38
C LEU A 184 -6.18 5.85 -13.71
N THR A 185 -5.80 6.07 -14.98
CA THR A 185 -5.11 7.29 -15.43
C THR A 185 -5.93 8.54 -15.09
N SER A 186 -7.24 8.50 -15.34
CA SER A 186 -8.17 9.60 -15.01
C SER A 186 -8.23 9.88 -13.51
N THR A 187 -8.38 8.84 -12.69
CA THR A 187 -8.44 8.95 -11.23
C THR A 187 -7.13 9.51 -10.67
N LEU A 188 -5.98 8.96 -11.07
CA LEU A 188 -4.67 9.44 -10.65
C LEU A 188 -4.45 10.91 -11.04
N GLY A 189 -4.81 11.30 -12.27
CA GLY A 189 -4.73 12.69 -12.75
C GLY A 189 -5.58 13.66 -11.94
N LYS A 190 -6.80 13.26 -11.58
CA LYS A 190 -7.68 14.05 -10.69
C LYS A 190 -7.13 14.16 -9.28
N MET A 191 -6.58 13.08 -8.71
CA MET A 191 -5.95 13.10 -7.39
C MET A 191 -4.76 14.08 -7.35
N ALA A 192 -3.87 13.98 -8.34
CA ALA A 192 -2.72 14.87 -8.48
C ALA A 192 -3.16 16.34 -8.62
N SER A 193 -4.19 16.61 -9.42
CA SER A 193 -4.69 17.97 -9.66
C SER A 193 -5.38 18.57 -8.43
N LYS A 194 -6.14 17.75 -7.68
CA LYS A 194 -6.95 18.22 -6.54
C LYS A 194 -6.12 18.47 -5.28
N TRP A 195 -5.13 17.62 -5.00
CA TRP A 195 -4.35 17.71 -3.74
C TRP A 195 -2.84 17.93 -3.92
N GLY A 196 -2.33 17.91 -5.16
CA GLY A 196 -0.94 18.24 -5.45
C GLY A 196 0.08 17.24 -4.90
N LYS A 197 -0.34 16.01 -4.55
CA LYS A 197 0.51 14.98 -3.94
C LYS A 197 1.24 14.14 -4.96
N GLN A 198 2.30 13.48 -4.49
CA GLN A 198 2.91 12.43 -5.28
C GLN A 198 1.99 11.22 -5.33
N ILE A 199 1.87 10.61 -6.51
CA ILE A 199 0.97 9.50 -6.77
C ILE A 199 1.80 8.24 -7.00
N VAL A 200 1.40 7.14 -6.36
CA VAL A 200 2.00 5.83 -6.56
C VAL A 200 0.92 4.77 -6.74
N VAL A 201 1.17 3.79 -7.61
CA VAL A 201 0.46 2.51 -7.55
C VAL A 201 1.23 1.64 -6.54
N ALA A 202 0.70 1.53 -5.33
CA ALA A 202 1.35 0.84 -4.21
C ALA A 202 1.22 -0.68 -4.30
N GLU A 203 0.21 -1.16 -5.02
CA GLU A 203 -0.05 -2.58 -5.21
C GLU A 203 -0.65 -2.85 -6.59
N THR A 204 -0.16 -3.90 -7.26
CA THR A 204 -0.73 -4.41 -8.50
C THR A 204 -0.23 -5.82 -8.80
N ASN A 205 -1.00 -6.59 -9.58
CA ASN A 205 -0.63 -7.90 -10.10
C ASN A 205 -1.20 -8.15 -11.50
N TRP A 206 -0.58 -9.08 -12.23
CA TRP A 206 -1.12 -9.69 -13.44
C TRP A 206 -0.87 -11.20 -13.46
N PRO A 207 -1.86 -12.03 -13.83
CA PRO A 207 -1.71 -13.47 -13.78
C PRO A 207 -0.94 -14.04 -14.98
N THR A 208 -0.16 -15.09 -14.73
CA THR A 208 0.32 -16.02 -15.77
C THR A 208 -0.63 -17.20 -15.98
N SER A 209 -1.59 -17.42 -15.08
CA SER A 209 -2.65 -18.41 -15.22
C SER A 209 -3.91 -17.90 -14.51
N CYS A 210 -5.04 -17.88 -15.22
CA CYS A 210 -6.34 -17.53 -14.66
C CYS A 210 -7.47 -18.22 -15.42
N PRO A 211 -7.65 -19.55 -15.25
CA PRO A 211 -8.62 -20.33 -16.01
C PRO A 211 -10.07 -20.04 -15.63
N SER A 212 -10.33 -19.58 -14.40
CA SER A 212 -11.68 -19.37 -13.88
C SER A 212 -11.75 -18.07 -13.06
N PRO A 213 -11.61 -16.90 -13.70
CA PRO A 213 -11.70 -15.63 -13.00
C PRO A 213 -13.11 -15.42 -12.43
N ALA A 214 -13.18 -15.00 -11.16
CA ALA A 214 -14.45 -14.68 -10.50
C ALA A 214 -15.13 -13.42 -11.10
N TYR A 215 -14.35 -12.54 -11.72
CA TYR A 215 -14.82 -11.29 -12.32
C TYR A 215 -14.29 -11.15 -13.75
N ALA A 216 -15.06 -10.49 -14.60
CA ALA A 216 -14.57 -10.12 -15.93
C ALA A 216 -13.41 -9.11 -15.82
N PHE A 217 -12.34 -9.34 -16.58
CA PHE A 217 -11.24 -8.38 -16.70
C PHE A 217 -11.70 -7.09 -17.41
N PRO A 218 -11.07 -5.94 -17.09
CA PRO A 218 -11.31 -4.65 -17.74
C PRO A 218 -11.20 -4.73 -19.26
N SER A 219 -12.04 -3.97 -19.95
CA SER A 219 -12.16 -4.04 -21.42
C SER A 219 -10.87 -3.70 -22.15
N ASP A 220 -10.04 -2.80 -21.63
CA ASP A 220 -8.76 -2.36 -22.20
C ASP A 220 -7.55 -3.21 -21.77
N LEU A 221 -7.82 -4.36 -21.15
CA LEU A 221 -6.81 -5.36 -20.76
C LEU A 221 -7.12 -6.76 -21.30
N LYS A 222 -8.24 -6.97 -22.00
CA LYS A 222 -8.62 -8.29 -22.54
C LYS A 222 -7.66 -8.81 -23.61
N ASP A 223 -6.90 -7.93 -24.24
CA ASP A 223 -5.90 -8.25 -25.25
C ASP A 223 -4.56 -8.69 -24.64
N VAL A 224 -4.33 -8.42 -23.35
CA VAL A 224 -3.11 -8.82 -22.66
C VAL A 224 -3.22 -10.32 -22.29
N PRO A 225 -2.26 -11.17 -22.67
CA PRO A 225 -2.34 -12.60 -22.40
C PRO A 225 -1.98 -12.95 -20.95
N PHE A 226 -2.51 -14.04 -20.41
CA PHE A 226 -2.08 -14.60 -19.12
C PHE A 226 -0.76 -15.36 -19.30
N THR A 227 0.35 -14.62 -19.37
CA THR A 227 1.72 -15.14 -19.56
C THR A 227 2.72 -14.17 -18.95
N ALA A 228 4.01 -14.57 -18.86
CA ALA A 228 5.08 -13.65 -18.48
C ALA A 228 5.18 -12.43 -19.43
N ALA A 229 4.96 -12.61 -20.73
CA ALA A 229 4.93 -11.49 -21.68
C ALA A 229 3.79 -10.52 -21.38
N GLY A 230 2.60 -11.04 -21.06
CA GLY A 230 1.45 -10.23 -20.66
C GLY A 230 1.66 -9.50 -19.33
N GLN A 231 2.35 -10.12 -18.35
CA GLN A 231 2.77 -9.41 -17.14
C GLN A 231 3.63 -8.18 -17.46
N THR A 232 4.61 -8.34 -18.36
CA THR A 232 5.45 -7.20 -18.81
C THR A 232 4.62 -6.13 -19.51
N GLU A 233 3.71 -6.53 -20.40
CA GLU A 233 2.84 -5.60 -21.11
C GLU A 233 1.92 -4.83 -20.16
N PHE A 234 1.22 -5.53 -19.26
CA PHE A 234 0.37 -4.93 -18.24
C PHE A 234 1.16 -3.94 -17.37
N LEU A 235 2.33 -4.34 -16.86
CA LEU A 235 3.13 -3.48 -15.99
C LEU A 235 3.64 -2.23 -16.71
N LYS A 236 3.95 -2.32 -18.00
CA LYS A 236 4.27 -1.15 -18.81
C LYS A 236 3.05 -0.24 -19.01
N ARG A 237 1.85 -0.78 -19.19
CA ARG A 237 0.60 0.02 -19.28
C ARG A 237 0.32 0.75 -17.96
N VAL A 238 0.45 0.09 -16.82
CA VAL A 238 0.26 0.71 -15.49
C VAL A 238 1.35 1.75 -15.22
N ALA A 239 2.62 1.42 -15.50
CA ALA A 239 3.72 2.38 -15.33
C ALA A 239 3.53 3.62 -16.21
N LYS A 240 3.06 3.45 -17.45
CA LYS A 240 2.70 4.57 -18.33
C LYS A 240 1.54 5.41 -17.76
N ALA A 241 0.49 4.78 -17.25
CA ALA A 241 -0.64 5.48 -16.62
C ALA A 241 -0.17 6.34 -15.43
N VAL A 242 0.80 5.87 -14.65
CA VAL A 242 1.42 6.66 -13.58
C VAL A 242 2.30 7.78 -14.15
N ALA A 243 3.18 7.47 -15.11
CA ALA A 243 4.12 8.44 -15.68
C ALA A 243 3.43 9.59 -16.45
N ASP A 244 2.26 9.35 -17.04
CA ASP A 244 1.45 10.37 -17.72
C ASP A 244 0.78 11.35 -16.74
N VAL A 245 0.78 11.05 -15.44
CA VAL A 245 0.19 11.89 -14.39
C VAL A 245 1.23 12.81 -13.77
N LYS A 246 0.89 14.10 -13.63
CA LYS A 246 1.73 15.05 -12.89
C LYS A 246 1.98 14.53 -11.47
N ASN A 247 3.25 14.41 -11.09
CA ASN A 247 3.69 13.83 -9.82
C ASN A 247 3.41 12.32 -9.65
N GLY A 248 3.14 11.57 -10.72
CA GLY A 248 3.22 10.11 -10.69
C GLY A 248 4.68 9.66 -10.55
N VAL A 249 4.99 8.87 -9.52
CA VAL A 249 6.39 8.60 -9.13
C VAL A 249 6.74 7.15 -8.87
N GLY A 250 5.79 6.22 -8.99
CA GLY A 250 6.16 4.82 -8.85
C GLY A 250 5.04 3.80 -8.98
N LEU A 251 5.50 2.56 -9.04
CA LEU A 251 4.72 1.34 -9.13
C LEU A 251 5.39 0.27 -8.28
N TYR A 252 4.61 -0.44 -7.47
CA TYR A 252 5.07 -1.59 -6.70
C TYR A 252 4.23 -2.83 -7.06
N TYR A 253 4.91 -3.90 -7.46
CA TYR A 253 4.28 -5.21 -7.65
C TYR A 253 4.14 -5.92 -6.31
N TRP A 254 2.95 -6.47 -6.04
CA TRP A 254 2.66 -7.14 -4.79
C TRP A 254 3.14 -8.60 -4.83
N GLU A 255 3.91 -9.02 -3.84
CA GLU A 255 4.39 -10.39 -3.63
C GLU A 255 4.84 -11.17 -4.88
N PRO A 256 5.81 -10.65 -5.65
CA PRO A 256 6.22 -11.30 -6.91
C PRO A 256 6.81 -12.71 -6.72
N ALA A 257 7.25 -13.07 -5.51
CA ALA A 257 8.01 -14.29 -5.23
C ALA A 257 7.37 -15.21 -4.18
N TRP A 258 6.10 -14.99 -3.79
CA TRP A 258 5.43 -15.83 -2.79
C TRP A 258 4.97 -17.17 -3.39
N MET A 259 5.92 -18.08 -3.57
CA MET A 259 5.71 -19.33 -4.33
C MET A 259 4.70 -20.29 -3.70
N ASN A 260 4.55 -20.26 -2.37
CA ASN A 260 3.57 -21.07 -1.66
C ASN A 260 2.14 -20.49 -1.73
N ASN A 261 1.97 -19.30 -2.31
CA ASN A 261 0.70 -18.61 -2.47
C ASN A 261 0.64 -17.90 -3.84
N GLN A 262 0.87 -18.63 -4.93
CA GLN A 262 0.92 -18.01 -6.27
C GLN A 262 -0.38 -17.29 -6.65
N ALA A 263 -1.53 -17.71 -6.10
CA ALA A 263 -2.82 -17.07 -6.34
C ALA A 263 -2.91 -15.66 -5.73
N LEU A 264 -2.09 -15.36 -4.71
CA LEU A 264 -2.00 -14.04 -4.09
C LEU A 264 -3.37 -13.52 -3.60
N GLY A 265 -4.21 -14.42 -3.08
CA GLY A 265 -5.56 -14.08 -2.59
C GLY A 265 -6.59 -13.74 -3.69
N SER A 266 -6.21 -13.82 -4.97
CA SER A 266 -7.13 -13.63 -6.10
C SER A 266 -7.84 -14.93 -6.50
N SER A 267 -8.75 -14.84 -7.48
CA SER A 267 -9.37 -16.00 -8.13
C SER A 267 -8.52 -16.61 -9.26
N CYS A 268 -7.36 -16.01 -9.56
CA CYS A 268 -6.42 -16.53 -10.55
C CYS A 268 -5.38 -17.44 -9.89
N ASP A 269 -4.97 -18.50 -10.58
CA ASP A 269 -4.08 -19.51 -10.01
C ASP A 269 -2.66 -19.00 -9.74
N SER A 270 -2.15 -18.07 -10.57
CA SER A 270 -0.76 -17.63 -10.49
C SER A 270 -0.55 -16.19 -10.93
N ASN A 271 -0.09 -15.36 -10.00
CA ASN A 271 0.25 -13.95 -10.16
C ASN A 271 1.73 -13.64 -9.86
N THR A 272 2.56 -14.62 -9.49
CA THR A 272 3.98 -14.39 -9.21
C THR A 272 4.77 -14.00 -10.47
N LEU A 273 5.88 -13.28 -10.29
CA LEU A 273 6.89 -13.03 -11.33
C LEU A 273 8.00 -14.11 -11.30
N PHE A 274 7.72 -15.23 -10.66
CA PHE A 274 8.60 -16.38 -10.48
C PHE A 274 7.83 -17.65 -10.80
N THR A 275 8.50 -18.63 -11.38
CA THR A 275 7.97 -19.98 -11.61
C THR A 275 8.44 -20.92 -10.51
N TRP A 276 7.59 -21.89 -10.14
CA TRP A 276 7.93 -22.89 -9.13
C TRP A 276 9.21 -23.66 -9.50
N PRO A 277 10.14 -23.93 -8.54
CA PRO A 277 10.10 -23.61 -7.10
C PRO A 277 10.75 -22.27 -6.71
N GLY A 278 10.94 -21.32 -7.63
CA GLY A 278 11.56 -20.01 -7.32
C GLY A 278 12.49 -19.47 -8.39
N LYS A 279 12.28 -19.83 -9.67
CA LYS A 279 13.06 -19.27 -10.78
C LYS A 279 12.39 -17.98 -11.24
N ALA A 280 13.14 -16.88 -11.27
CA ALA A 280 12.62 -15.61 -11.80
C ALA A 280 12.12 -15.79 -13.24
N SER A 281 10.91 -15.29 -13.50
CA SER A 281 10.32 -15.24 -14.83
C SER A 281 10.95 -14.12 -15.65
N SER A 282 10.82 -14.17 -16.98
CA SER A 282 11.28 -13.08 -17.86
C SER A 282 10.60 -11.75 -17.54
N SER A 283 9.39 -11.79 -16.98
CA SER A 283 8.63 -10.59 -16.61
C SER A 283 9.29 -9.74 -15.54
N LEU A 284 10.13 -10.32 -14.66
CA LEU A 284 10.84 -9.58 -13.62
C LEU A 284 11.79 -8.51 -14.21
N ALA A 285 12.28 -8.71 -15.44
CA ALA A 285 13.15 -7.74 -16.10
C ALA A 285 12.44 -6.43 -16.49
N VAL A 286 11.10 -6.37 -16.42
CA VAL A 286 10.32 -5.17 -16.78
C VAL A 286 10.75 -3.93 -16.00
N PHE A 287 11.15 -4.09 -14.74
CA PHE A 287 11.62 -3.00 -13.86
C PHE A 287 12.88 -2.28 -14.35
N LYS A 288 13.59 -2.82 -15.36
CA LYS A 288 14.70 -2.12 -16.04
C LYS A 288 14.23 -1.14 -17.11
N SER A 289 12.93 -1.14 -17.44
CA SER A 289 12.38 -0.47 -18.62
C SER A 289 11.12 0.36 -18.34
N ILE A 290 10.82 0.60 -17.07
CA ILE A 290 9.72 1.45 -16.59
C ILE A 290 10.25 2.49 -15.62
#